data_AF-A0A7S0J390-F1
#
_entry.id   AF-A0A7S0J390-F1
#
_cell.length_a   1.000
_cell.length_b   1.000
_cell.length_c   1.000
_cell.angle_alpha   90.00
_cell.angle_beta   90.00
_cell.angle_gamma   90.00
#
_symmetry.space_group_name_H-M   'P 1'
#
loop_
_entity.id
_entity.type
_entity.pdbx_description
1 polymer ?
#
loop_
_entity_poly.entity_id
_entity_poly.type
_entity_poly.pdbx_seq_one_letter_code
_entity_poly.pdbx_strand_id
1 'polypeptide(L)'
;GRRSDRCDSRKRVQMQGDAGADAHAARVKALLNPPPAGMLNTRQERARMHDKLARRAFAANKAGEVAVAASTFFAAYRLVRRRSTLISCINMHLKLGDHGLAAGAYRQLLASAALKEREREIVEAKLQLAEAALLLGAERAAAATTVQRAARTLAAARSVQRCASDGACSALVGLAQPADTEEEDDSSRSRPGHVPDTEEEDDSATEAAEGGAVEAEVQAAEAEVQAAAQAEGLTLVRSRSKTGFKFVHRNGIRFEASDAHGNHLGTFDTALEAALHVARHLGPAASAAAAAGKPLPTLGSAAILAA
;
A
#
# COMPACT_ATOMS: atom_id res chain seq x y z
N GLY A 1 -2.35 42.31 27.75
CA GLY A 1 -3.28 41.19 28.03
C GLY A 1 -3.88 40.67 26.73
N ARG A 2 -5.09 40.11 26.77
CA ARG A 2 -5.68 39.12 25.81
C ARG A 2 -5.57 39.32 24.27
N ARG A 3 -5.04 40.44 23.74
CA ARG A 3 -4.72 40.62 22.30
C ARG A 3 -3.28 40.24 21.93
N SER A 4 -2.30 40.38 22.84
CA SER A 4 -0.91 39.91 22.59
C SER A 4 -0.86 38.40 22.44
N ASP A 5 -1.51 37.70 23.37
CA ASP A 5 -1.37 36.26 23.56
C ASP A 5 -1.98 35.46 22.39
N ARG A 6 -2.97 36.03 21.69
CA ARG A 6 -3.54 35.49 20.43
C ARG A 6 -2.65 35.70 19.21
N CYS A 7 -1.78 36.71 19.24
CA CYS A 7 -0.83 36.98 18.17
C CYS A 7 0.37 36.01 18.27
N ASP A 8 0.90 35.82 19.48
CA ASP A 8 2.00 34.88 19.73
C ASP A 8 1.59 33.42 19.54
N SER A 9 0.38 33.03 19.94
CA SER A 9 -0.10 31.66 19.71
C SER A 9 -0.33 31.36 18.22
N ARG A 10 -0.85 32.31 17.42
CA ARG A 10 -0.93 32.15 15.95
C ARG A 10 0.46 32.05 15.32
N LYS A 11 1.40 32.93 15.68
CA LYS A 11 2.79 32.86 15.20
C LYS A 11 3.44 31.52 15.55
N ARG A 12 3.25 31.02 16.78
CA ARG A 12 3.84 29.75 17.23
C ARG A 12 3.29 28.54 16.47
N VAL A 13 1.98 28.51 16.19
CA VAL A 13 1.35 27.45 15.36
C VAL A 13 1.84 27.52 13.91
N GLN A 14 1.98 28.72 13.34
CA GLN A 14 2.45 28.88 11.96
C GLN A 14 3.91 28.44 11.80
N MET A 15 4.80 28.87 12.71
CA MET A 15 6.21 28.45 12.73
C MET A 15 6.36 26.91 12.94
N GLN A 16 5.43 26.27 13.66
CA GLN A 16 5.41 24.80 13.80
C GLN A 16 4.94 24.10 12.51
N GLY A 17 4.02 24.70 11.75
CA GLY A 17 3.62 24.21 10.43
C GLY A 17 4.76 24.30 9.40
N ASP A 18 5.43 25.46 9.35
CA ASP A 18 6.54 25.72 8.43
C ASP A 18 7.72 24.77 8.71
N ALA A 19 8.11 24.60 9.98
CA ALA A 19 9.16 23.65 10.38
C ALA A 19 8.84 22.18 10.01
N GLY A 20 7.55 21.80 10.06
CA GLY A 20 7.10 20.47 9.62
C GLY A 20 7.20 20.28 8.10
N ALA A 21 6.87 21.31 7.33
CA ALA A 21 7.00 21.31 5.87
C ALA A 21 8.47 21.25 5.42
N ASP A 22 9.35 22.01 6.08
CA ASP A 22 10.80 22.00 5.81
C ASP A 22 11.44 20.64 6.13
N ALA A 23 11.10 20.05 7.28
CA ALA A 23 11.55 18.71 7.64
C ALA A 23 11.07 17.65 6.62
N HIS A 24 9.85 17.78 6.12
CA HIS A 24 9.30 16.91 5.08
C HIS A 24 10.06 17.07 3.75
N ALA A 25 10.27 18.30 3.29
CA ALA A 25 11.04 18.61 2.08
C ALA A 25 12.48 18.10 2.17
N ALA A 26 13.11 18.21 3.34
CA ALA A 26 14.44 17.66 3.60
C ALA A 26 14.48 16.12 3.48
N ARG A 27 13.48 15.41 4.02
CA ARG A 27 13.35 13.94 3.87
C ARG A 27 13.20 13.53 2.39
N VAL A 28 12.35 14.22 1.63
CA VAL A 28 12.20 13.97 0.18
C VAL A 28 13.52 14.21 -0.55
N LYS A 29 14.19 15.33 -0.28
CA LYS A 29 15.49 15.67 -0.88
C LYS A 29 16.56 14.63 -0.55
N ALA A 30 16.61 14.12 0.69
CA ALA A 30 17.54 13.08 1.13
C ALA A 30 17.27 11.70 0.48
N LEU A 31 16.01 11.38 0.16
CA LEU A 31 15.63 10.16 -0.57
C LEU A 31 16.06 10.20 -2.04
N LEU A 32 15.81 11.32 -2.72
CA LEU A 32 16.16 11.53 -4.13
C LEU A 32 17.66 11.76 -4.33
N ASN A 33 18.29 12.50 -3.43
CA ASN A 33 19.70 12.92 -3.52
C ASN A 33 20.54 12.54 -2.28
N PRO A 34 20.63 11.25 -1.88
CA PRO A 34 21.49 10.83 -0.78
C PRO A 34 22.98 11.08 -1.05
N PRO A 35 23.87 10.97 -0.05
CA PRO A 35 25.30 10.89 -0.29
C PRO A 35 25.69 9.56 -0.95
N PRO A 36 26.68 9.54 -1.86
CA PRO A 36 27.18 8.29 -2.46
C PRO A 36 27.71 7.33 -1.39
N ALA A 37 27.61 6.03 -1.64
CA ALA A 37 28.20 5.02 -0.77
C ALA A 37 29.73 4.91 -1.01
N GLY A 38 30.52 5.55 -0.15
CA GLY A 38 31.96 5.76 -0.31
C GLY A 38 32.88 4.57 0.01
N MET A 39 32.47 3.33 -0.26
CA MET A 39 33.19 2.12 0.21
C MET A 39 33.66 1.18 -0.93
N LEU A 40 33.38 1.51 -2.20
CA LEU A 40 33.80 0.70 -3.36
C LEU A 40 34.48 1.57 -4.40
N ASN A 41 35.74 1.24 -4.71
CA ASN A 41 36.62 2.07 -5.49
C ASN A 41 36.19 2.14 -6.97
N THR A 42 35.90 1.00 -7.60
CA THR A 42 35.56 0.96 -9.03
C THR A 42 34.06 1.08 -9.32
N ARG A 43 33.74 1.61 -10.51
CA ARG A 43 32.36 1.64 -11.04
C ARG A 43 31.78 0.23 -11.23
N GLN A 44 32.62 -0.76 -11.54
CA GLN A 44 32.18 -2.14 -11.80
C GLN A 44 31.80 -2.86 -10.50
N GLU A 45 32.56 -2.70 -9.42
CA GLU A 45 32.20 -3.23 -8.10
C GLU A 45 30.88 -2.63 -7.60
N ARG A 46 30.70 -1.31 -7.73
CA ARG A 46 29.44 -0.63 -7.39
C ARG A 46 28.26 -1.19 -8.19
N ALA A 47 28.43 -1.50 -9.48
CA ALA A 47 27.40 -2.14 -10.29
C ALA A 47 27.09 -3.58 -9.84
N ARG A 48 28.10 -4.41 -9.61
CA ARG A 48 27.93 -5.80 -9.12
C ARG A 48 27.21 -5.83 -7.76
N MET A 49 27.59 -4.94 -6.85
CA MET A 49 26.96 -4.83 -5.53
C MET A 49 25.55 -4.21 -5.60
N HIS A 50 25.31 -3.22 -6.46
CA HIS A 50 23.95 -2.75 -6.76
C HIS A 50 23.06 -3.91 -7.20
N ASP A 51 23.52 -4.74 -8.16
CA ASP A 51 22.69 -5.83 -8.70
C ASP A 51 22.46 -6.96 -7.68
N LYS A 52 23.42 -7.20 -6.77
CA LYS A 52 23.24 -8.09 -5.61
C LYS A 52 22.17 -7.55 -4.64
N LEU A 53 22.24 -6.27 -4.27
CA LEU A 53 21.27 -5.64 -3.37
C LEU A 53 19.88 -5.53 -4.01
N ALA A 54 19.78 -5.16 -5.28
CA ALA A 54 18.51 -5.10 -6.01
C ALA A 54 17.79 -6.45 -6.01
N ARG A 55 18.51 -7.56 -6.29
CA ARG A 55 17.94 -8.92 -6.19
C ARG A 55 17.43 -9.24 -4.78
N ARG A 56 18.18 -8.88 -3.72
CA ARG A 56 17.74 -9.06 -2.33
C ARG A 56 16.49 -8.22 -2.01
N ALA A 57 16.44 -6.96 -2.46
CA ALA A 57 15.30 -6.08 -2.25
C ALA A 57 14.02 -6.58 -2.95
N PHE A 58 14.14 -7.12 -4.17
CA PHE A 58 13.02 -7.78 -4.85
C PHE A 58 12.56 -9.05 -4.13
N ALA A 59 13.48 -9.86 -3.59
CA ALA A 59 13.14 -11.03 -2.79
C ALA A 59 12.41 -10.65 -1.50
N ALA A 60 12.91 -9.66 -0.75
CA ALA A 60 12.26 -9.13 0.46
C ALA A 60 10.85 -8.58 0.16
N ASN A 61 10.68 -7.80 -0.92
CA ASN A 61 9.37 -7.32 -1.34
C ASN A 61 8.42 -8.46 -1.78
N LYS A 62 8.93 -9.59 -2.29
CA LYS A 62 8.12 -10.78 -2.57
C LYS A 62 7.73 -11.53 -1.29
N ALA A 63 8.58 -11.51 -0.26
CA ALA A 63 8.33 -12.10 1.05
C ALA A 63 7.45 -11.24 1.98
N GLY A 64 7.00 -10.06 1.53
CA GLY A 64 6.23 -9.12 2.37
C GLY A 64 7.07 -8.23 3.28
N GLU A 65 8.40 -8.38 3.30
CA GLU A 65 9.32 -7.57 4.12
C GLU A 65 9.54 -6.16 3.53
N VAL A 66 8.50 -5.34 3.48
CA VAL A 66 8.51 -4.03 2.80
C VAL A 66 9.60 -3.08 3.35
N ALA A 67 9.82 -3.06 4.68
CA ALA A 67 10.83 -2.20 5.31
C ALA A 67 12.28 -2.63 4.96
N VAL A 68 12.53 -3.94 4.89
CA VAL A 68 13.81 -4.51 4.45
C VAL A 68 14.03 -4.24 2.96
N ALA A 69 12.97 -4.35 2.15
CA ALA A 69 13.02 -3.99 0.74
C ALA A 69 13.32 -2.49 0.53
N ALA A 70 12.66 -1.58 1.26
CA ALA A 70 12.88 -0.14 1.18
C ALA A 70 14.34 0.23 1.47
N SER A 71 14.85 -0.17 2.64
CA SER A 71 16.24 0.07 3.05
C SER A 71 17.26 -0.55 2.08
N THR A 72 16.99 -1.75 1.55
CA THR A 72 17.89 -2.42 0.61
C THR A 72 17.85 -1.77 -0.79
N PHE A 73 16.70 -1.31 -1.29
CA PHE A 73 16.63 -0.51 -2.52
C PHE A 73 17.36 0.84 -2.37
N PHE A 74 17.22 1.51 -1.23
CA PHE A 74 17.93 2.76 -0.94
C PHE A 74 19.45 2.54 -0.93
N ALA A 75 19.93 1.48 -0.27
CA ALA A 75 21.34 1.10 -0.28
C ALA A 75 21.86 0.79 -1.70
N ALA A 76 21.08 0.08 -2.52
CA ALA A 76 21.41 -0.16 -3.93
C ALA A 76 21.50 1.16 -4.71
N TYR A 77 20.52 2.04 -4.57
CA TYR A 77 20.48 3.34 -5.26
C TYR A 77 21.66 4.25 -4.90
N ARG A 78 22.14 4.20 -3.64
CA ARG A 78 23.35 4.91 -3.20
C ARG A 78 24.65 4.42 -3.85
N LEU A 79 24.69 3.18 -4.35
CA LEU A 79 25.83 2.65 -5.12
C LEU A 79 25.76 3.06 -6.59
N VAL A 80 24.58 2.94 -7.22
CA VAL A 80 24.35 3.29 -8.63
C VAL A 80 22.99 3.95 -8.80
N ARG A 81 22.99 5.17 -9.35
CA ARG A 81 21.82 6.03 -9.54
C ARG A 81 20.90 5.61 -10.69
N ARG A 82 20.43 4.36 -10.68
CA ARG A 82 19.42 3.89 -11.63
C ARG A 82 18.03 4.38 -11.18
N ARG A 83 17.26 4.99 -12.09
CA ARG A 83 15.91 5.51 -11.81
C ARG A 83 14.92 4.42 -11.43
N SER A 84 15.00 3.25 -12.06
CA SER A 84 14.17 2.09 -11.72
C SER A 84 14.34 1.68 -10.25
N THR A 85 15.57 1.67 -9.73
CA THR A 85 15.87 1.39 -8.32
C THR A 85 15.28 2.45 -7.39
N LEU A 86 15.32 3.73 -7.78
CA LEU A 86 14.68 4.82 -7.03
C LEU A 86 13.15 4.68 -7.01
N ILE A 87 12.52 4.44 -8.17
CA ILE A 87 11.07 4.22 -8.28
C ILE A 87 10.66 3.01 -7.42
N SER A 88 11.43 1.91 -7.45
CA SER A 88 11.22 0.77 -6.54
C SER A 88 11.35 1.15 -5.06
N CYS A 89 12.30 2.01 -4.69
CA CYS A 89 12.43 2.52 -3.32
C CYS A 89 11.19 3.32 -2.89
N ILE A 90 10.71 4.25 -3.74
CA ILE A 90 9.51 5.07 -3.46
C ILE A 90 8.25 4.19 -3.39
N ASN A 91 8.13 3.15 -4.23
CA ASN A 91 7.04 2.15 -4.14
C ASN A 91 7.01 1.47 -2.77
N MET A 92 8.16 1.23 -2.12
CA MET A 92 8.17 0.61 -0.80
C MET A 92 7.71 1.60 0.28
N HIS A 93 8.04 2.89 0.18
CA HIS A 93 7.48 3.92 1.07
C HIS A 93 5.95 4.05 0.92
N LEU A 94 5.43 3.95 -0.30
CA LEU A 94 3.99 3.89 -0.55
C LEU A 94 3.33 2.68 0.15
N LYS A 95 3.96 1.50 0.08
CA LYS A 95 3.51 0.28 0.76
C LYS A 95 3.65 0.33 2.30
N LEU A 96 4.57 1.14 2.83
CA LEU A 96 4.76 1.34 4.27
C LEU A 96 3.80 2.35 4.89
N GLY A 97 2.91 2.96 4.09
CA GLY A 97 2.02 4.02 4.55
C GLY A 97 2.66 5.41 4.65
N ASP A 98 3.93 5.59 4.25
CA ASP A 98 4.56 6.92 4.16
C ASP A 98 4.15 7.63 2.84
N HIS A 99 2.83 7.78 2.67
CA HIS A 99 2.19 8.34 1.50
C HIS A 99 2.67 9.79 1.24
N GLY A 100 2.96 10.54 2.31
CA GLY A 100 3.54 11.88 2.22
C GLY A 100 4.89 11.85 1.52
N LEU A 101 5.84 11.05 2.01
CA LEU A 101 7.18 10.96 1.42
C LEU A 101 7.11 10.44 -0.02
N ALA A 102 6.22 9.49 -0.30
CA ALA A 102 5.99 8.97 -1.63
C ALA A 102 5.46 10.04 -2.60
N ALA A 103 4.41 10.77 -2.23
CA ALA A 103 3.84 11.85 -3.04
C ALA A 103 4.83 13.00 -3.26
N GLY A 104 5.58 13.40 -2.23
CA GLY A 104 6.66 14.39 -2.35
C GLY A 104 7.75 13.96 -3.33
N ALA A 105 8.19 12.70 -3.24
CA ALA A 105 9.21 12.15 -4.12
C ALA A 105 8.74 12.00 -5.58
N TYR A 106 7.50 11.54 -5.81
CA TYR A 106 6.95 11.44 -7.17
C TYR A 106 6.75 12.80 -7.83
N ARG A 107 6.24 13.81 -7.12
CA ARG A 107 6.11 15.18 -7.67
C ARG A 107 7.45 15.76 -8.12
N GLN A 108 8.50 15.63 -7.31
CA GLN A 108 9.85 16.07 -7.71
C GLN A 108 10.44 15.22 -8.85
N LEU A 109 10.13 13.92 -8.92
CA LEU A 109 10.56 13.06 -10.01
C LEU A 109 9.88 13.41 -11.34
N LEU A 110 8.58 13.74 -11.34
CA LEU A 110 7.81 14.18 -12.52
C LEU A 110 8.21 15.58 -13.00
N ALA A 111 8.54 16.47 -12.07
CA ALA A 111 9.11 17.79 -12.37
C ALA A 111 10.49 17.70 -13.03
N SER A 112 11.22 16.58 -12.83
CA SER A 112 12.43 16.31 -13.61
C SER A 112 12.04 15.83 -15.02
N ALA A 113 12.35 16.64 -16.04
CA ALA A 113 11.92 16.44 -17.43
C ALA A 113 12.54 15.22 -18.16
N ALA A 114 13.03 14.23 -17.44
CA ALA A 114 13.92 13.20 -17.97
C ALA A 114 13.33 11.76 -17.97
N LEU A 115 12.08 11.58 -17.49
CA LEU A 115 11.37 10.30 -17.54
C LEU A 115 10.90 9.96 -18.96
N LYS A 116 10.93 8.68 -19.33
CA LYS A 116 10.21 8.20 -20.52
C LYS A 116 8.71 8.26 -20.29
N GLU A 117 7.92 8.36 -21.35
CA GLU A 117 6.45 8.42 -21.30
C GLU A 117 5.83 7.30 -20.45
N ARG A 118 6.15 6.03 -20.73
CA ARG A 118 5.73 4.89 -19.90
C ARG A 118 6.19 4.94 -18.43
N GLU A 119 7.33 5.57 -18.15
CA GLU A 119 7.80 5.75 -16.76
C GLU A 119 7.03 6.88 -16.06
N ARG A 120 6.65 7.92 -16.82
CA ARG A 120 5.84 9.05 -16.37
C ARG A 120 4.42 8.58 -16.00
N GLU A 121 3.73 7.86 -16.87
CA GLU A 121 2.40 7.28 -16.63
C GLU A 121 2.35 6.47 -15.33
N ILE A 122 3.32 5.55 -15.13
CA ILE A 122 3.42 4.71 -13.94
C ILE A 122 3.67 5.54 -12.67
N VAL A 123 4.41 6.64 -12.77
CA VAL A 123 4.68 7.54 -11.64
C VAL A 123 3.48 8.45 -11.34
N GLU A 124 2.76 8.93 -12.35
CA GLU A 124 1.54 9.73 -12.22
C GLU A 124 0.41 8.94 -11.56
N ALA A 125 0.13 7.71 -12.03
CA ALA A 125 -0.84 6.83 -11.38
C ALA A 125 -0.49 6.52 -9.91
N LYS A 126 0.79 6.40 -9.58
CA LYS A 126 1.25 6.16 -8.20
C LYS A 126 1.27 7.42 -7.33
N LEU A 127 1.41 8.60 -7.93
CA LEU A 127 1.20 9.86 -7.24
C LEU A 127 -0.27 10.00 -6.86
N GLN A 128 -1.19 9.75 -7.79
CA GLN A 128 -2.64 9.75 -7.52
C GLN A 128 -3.02 8.79 -6.38
N LEU A 129 -2.50 7.56 -6.38
CA LEU A 129 -2.70 6.61 -5.27
C LEU A 129 -2.14 7.12 -3.94
N ALA A 130 -0.98 7.79 -3.94
CA ALA A 130 -0.40 8.37 -2.73
C ALA A 130 -1.22 9.57 -2.20
N GLU A 131 -1.72 10.42 -3.09
CA GLU A 131 -2.53 11.60 -2.76
C GLU A 131 -3.94 11.20 -2.27
N ALA A 132 -4.57 10.20 -2.89
CA ALA A 132 -5.84 9.63 -2.42
C ALA A 132 -5.70 9.04 -1.01
N ALA A 133 -4.62 8.30 -0.74
CA ALA A 133 -4.34 7.75 0.59
C ALA A 133 -4.06 8.85 1.65
N LEU A 134 -3.44 9.96 1.26
CA LEU A 134 -3.28 11.13 2.14
C LEU A 134 -4.61 11.81 2.47
N LEU A 135 -5.51 11.96 1.50
CA LEU A 135 -6.85 12.52 1.72
C LEU A 135 -7.67 11.64 2.67
N LEU A 136 -7.75 10.34 2.38
CA LEU A 136 -8.43 9.37 3.26
C LEU A 136 -7.84 9.34 4.67
N GLY A 137 -6.51 9.44 4.79
CA GLY A 137 -5.82 9.55 6.08
C GLY A 137 -6.16 10.85 6.84
N ALA A 138 -6.26 11.98 6.13
CA ALA A 138 -6.65 13.27 6.70
C ALA A 138 -8.11 13.29 7.15
N GLU A 139 -9.02 12.68 6.38
CA GLU A 139 -10.43 12.50 6.74
C GLU A 139 -10.57 11.63 8.00
N ARG A 140 -9.89 10.48 8.04
CA ARG A 140 -9.82 9.60 9.22
C ARG A 140 -9.28 10.34 10.46
N ALA A 141 -8.24 11.16 10.30
CA ALA A 141 -7.68 11.97 11.39
C ALA A 141 -8.63 13.10 11.85
N ALA A 142 -9.35 13.74 10.93
CA ALA A 142 -10.35 14.77 11.26
C ALA A 142 -11.57 14.17 11.98
N ALA A 143 -12.03 13.00 11.55
CA ALA A 143 -13.08 12.23 12.23
C ALA A 143 -12.63 11.82 13.64
N ALA A 144 -11.44 11.23 13.79
CA ALA A 144 -10.88 10.88 15.10
C ALA A 144 -10.75 12.09 16.05
N THR A 145 -10.30 13.24 15.53
CA THR A 145 -10.22 14.50 16.30
C THR A 145 -11.61 14.97 16.74
N THR A 146 -12.63 14.80 15.90
CA THR A 146 -14.03 15.15 16.21
C THR A 146 -14.60 14.24 17.31
N VAL A 147 -14.38 12.93 17.21
CA VAL A 147 -14.74 11.95 18.25
C VAL A 147 -14.04 12.26 19.58
N GLN A 148 -12.74 12.57 19.56
CA GLN A 148 -12.00 12.96 20.78
C GLN A 148 -12.54 14.25 21.41
N ARG A 149 -12.95 15.25 20.62
CA ARG A 149 -13.61 16.45 21.15
C ARG A 149 -14.97 16.12 21.78
N ALA A 150 -15.80 15.32 21.12
CA ALA A 150 -17.10 14.89 21.62
C ALA A 150 -16.98 14.05 22.92
N ALA A 151 -15.98 13.18 23.00
CA ALA A 151 -15.67 12.42 24.21
C ALA A 151 -15.26 13.35 25.38
N ARG A 152 -14.44 14.38 25.11
CA ARG A 152 -14.05 15.37 26.12
C ARG A 152 -15.23 16.22 26.59
N THR A 153 -16.11 16.67 25.70
CA THR A 153 -17.32 17.42 26.10
C THR A 153 -18.30 16.56 26.90
N LEU A 154 -18.48 15.30 26.52
CA LEU A 154 -19.31 14.35 27.29
C LEU A 154 -18.72 14.04 28.67
N ALA A 155 -17.39 13.86 28.76
CA ALA A 155 -16.69 13.67 30.03
C ALA A 155 -16.86 14.88 30.96
N ALA A 156 -16.72 16.10 30.44
CA ALA A 156 -16.93 17.34 31.19
C ALA A 156 -18.40 17.51 31.64
N ALA A 157 -19.37 17.15 30.81
CA ALA A 157 -20.78 17.15 31.21
C ALA A 157 -21.05 16.14 32.34
N ARG A 158 -20.47 14.94 32.26
CA ARG A 158 -20.57 13.89 33.30
C ARG A 158 -19.86 14.24 34.61
N SER A 159 -18.82 15.08 34.59
CA SER A 159 -18.20 15.58 35.83
C SER A 159 -19.07 16.66 36.48
N VAL A 160 -19.63 17.60 35.70
CA VAL A 160 -20.57 18.61 36.22
C VAL A 160 -21.81 17.94 36.82
N GLN A 161 -22.37 16.92 36.17
CA GLN A 161 -23.53 16.20 36.69
C GLN A 161 -23.22 15.41 37.98
N ARG A 162 -22.01 14.87 38.14
CA ARG A 162 -21.58 14.26 39.41
C ARG A 162 -21.41 15.29 40.53
N CYS A 163 -20.77 16.44 40.26
CA CYS A 163 -20.71 17.53 41.24
C CYS A 163 -22.11 18.00 41.67
N ALA A 164 -23.11 17.94 40.77
CA ALA A 164 -24.49 18.29 41.08
C ALA A 164 -25.23 17.20 41.90
N SER A 165 -24.96 15.90 41.68
CA SER A 165 -25.53 14.83 42.51
C SER A 165 -24.89 14.78 43.90
N ASP A 166 -23.58 14.94 43.96
CA ASP A 166 -22.81 14.84 45.20
C ASP A 166 -23.03 16.10 46.06
N GLY A 167 -23.24 17.26 45.41
CA GLY A 167 -23.67 18.51 46.03
C GLY A 167 -25.09 18.48 46.63
N ALA A 168 -25.91 17.46 46.35
CA ALA A 168 -27.20 17.25 47.01
C ALA A 168 -27.06 16.59 48.40
N CYS A 169 -25.86 16.15 48.80
CA CYS A 169 -25.57 15.55 50.09
C CYS A 169 -24.58 16.37 50.94
N SER A 170 -24.81 17.68 51.10
CA SER A 170 -24.20 18.47 52.18
C SER A 170 -25.07 19.66 52.58
N ALA A 171 -26.13 19.38 53.34
CA ALA A 171 -26.94 20.37 54.05
C ALA A 171 -27.13 19.98 55.52
N LEU A 172 -26.03 19.64 56.23
CA LEU A 172 -25.97 19.65 57.70
C LEU A 172 -24.59 20.09 58.20
N VAL A 173 -24.59 21.31 58.76
CA VAL A 173 -23.68 21.93 59.74
C VAL A 173 -22.43 21.15 60.20
N GLY A 174 -21.25 21.75 60.02
CA GLY A 174 -20.02 21.36 60.71
C GLY A 174 -18.91 22.41 60.54
N LEU A 175 -18.60 23.17 61.59
CA LEU A 175 -17.53 24.18 61.59
C LEU A 175 -16.14 23.53 61.70
N ALA A 176 -15.23 23.84 60.78
CA ALA A 176 -13.78 23.69 60.97
C ALA A 176 -13.03 24.70 60.08
N GLN A 177 -12.04 25.40 60.65
CA GLN A 177 -11.21 26.40 59.96
C GLN A 177 -9.95 25.76 59.34
N PRO A 178 -9.28 26.45 58.38
CA PRO A 178 -8.04 25.96 57.77
C PRO A 178 -6.82 26.20 58.66
N ALA A 179 -5.79 25.39 58.46
CA ALA A 179 -4.41 25.65 58.87
C ALA A 179 -3.47 25.15 57.77
N ASP A 180 -2.45 25.95 57.45
CA ASP A 180 -1.48 25.70 56.38
C ASP A 180 -0.31 24.79 56.83
N THR A 181 0.62 24.47 55.90
CA THR A 181 2.03 24.08 56.13
C THR A 181 2.31 22.69 56.77
N GLU A 182 3.33 21.87 56.41
CA GLU A 182 4.55 22.00 55.57
C GLU A 182 4.82 20.75 54.68
N GLU A 183 5.91 20.79 53.89
CA GLU A 183 6.53 19.65 53.20
C GLU A 183 7.45 18.82 54.13
N GLU A 184 7.62 17.51 53.89
CA GLU A 184 8.91 16.87 53.50
C GLU A 184 8.92 15.32 53.66
N ASP A 185 9.30 14.68 52.56
CA ASP A 185 10.21 13.53 52.33
C ASP A 185 10.25 12.18 53.12
N ASP A 186 10.92 11.25 52.43
CA ASP A 186 11.62 10.00 52.81
C ASP A 186 10.85 8.70 53.17
N SER A 187 10.62 7.93 52.10
CA SER A 187 11.10 6.53 51.92
C SER A 187 11.16 5.57 53.12
N SER A 188 10.51 4.40 53.00
CA SER A 188 11.19 3.11 53.23
C SER A 188 10.40 1.85 52.83
N ARG A 189 11.10 0.94 52.12
CA ARG A 189 10.98 -0.55 52.16
C ARG A 189 9.65 -1.21 51.65
N SER A 190 9.64 -2.35 50.93
CA SER A 190 10.66 -3.35 50.55
C SER A 190 10.31 -4.11 49.24
N ARG A 191 11.31 -4.77 48.61
CA ARG A 191 11.20 -5.90 47.64
C ARG A 191 10.87 -7.23 48.38
N PRO A 192 10.65 -8.43 47.75
CA PRO A 192 10.66 -8.88 46.32
C PRO A 192 9.28 -9.44 45.87
N GLY A 193 9.05 -10.20 44.78
CA GLY A 193 9.83 -10.62 43.59
C GLY A 193 9.67 -12.12 43.20
N HIS A 194 10.19 -12.51 42.02
CA HIS A 194 10.17 -13.86 41.37
C HIS A 194 8.89 -14.26 40.58
N VAL A 195 9.12 -14.91 39.43
CA VAL A 195 8.14 -15.54 38.50
C VAL A 195 8.25 -17.06 38.70
N PRO A 196 7.18 -17.85 38.47
CA PRO A 196 7.28 -18.73 37.29
C PRO A 196 5.95 -19.05 36.56
N ASP A 197 6.09 -19.18 35.23
CA ASP A 197 5.57 -20.22 34.32
C ASP A 197 4.10 -20.63 34.15
N THR A 198 3.90 -21.18 32.93
CA THR A 198 2.91 -22.16 32.41
C THR A 198 1.55 -21.76 31.80
N GLU A 199 1.36 -22.29 30.58
CA GLU A 199 0.12 -22.62 29.83
C GLU A 199 -0.76 -21.43 29.35
N GLU A 200 -0.92 -21.13 28.05
CA GLU A 200 -1.46 -21.90 26.88
C GLU A 200 -2.93 -22.37 27.01
N GLU A 201 -3.85 -21.57 26.43
CA GLU A 201 -4.92 -21.95 25.46
C GLU A 201 -5.64 -20.62 25.07
N ASP A 202 -5.54 -20.19 23.81
CA ASP A 202 -6.48 -20.42 22.69
C ASP A 202 -7.75 -19.55 22.77
N ASP A 203 -7.82 -18.55 21.89
CA ASP A 203 -9.08 -17.90 21.53
C ASP A 203 -9.02 -17.50 20.04
N SER A 204 -9.72 -18.30 19.24
CA SER A 204 -9.71 -18.24 17.78
C SER A 204 -10.68 -17.19 17.22
N ALA A 205 -10.34 -16.64 16.05
CA ALA A 205 -11.13 -15.64 15.29
C ALA A 205 -11.27 -14.27 15.99
N THR A 206 -11.25 -13.12 15.31
CA THR A 206 -11.42 -12.80 13.89
C THR A 206 -10.41 -11.72 13.46
N GLU A 207 -10.03 -11.68 12.18
CA GLU A 207 -9.88 -10.42 11.41
C GLU A 207 -9.68 -10.77 9.92
N ALA A 208 -10.80 -11.06 9.25
CA ALA A 208 -10.87 -11.27 7.81
C ALA A 208 -11.80 -10.22 7.18
N ALA A 209 -11.36 -8.96 7.17
CA ALA A 209 -12.04 -7.84 6.55
C ALA A 209 -11.00 -6.85 5.94
N GLU A 210 -11.46 -5.98 5.02
CA GLU A 210 -10.65 -4.96 4.31
C GLU A 210 -9.61 -5.47 3.27
N GLY A 211 -9.64 -6.77 2.90
CA GLY A 211 -9.03 -7.26 1.65
C GLY A 211 -10.04 -7.60 0.53
N GLY A 212 -11.27 -7.98 0.92
CA GLY A 212 -12.19 -8.72 0.04
C GLY A 212 -12.85 -7.93 -1.10
N ALA A 213 -13.00 -6.60 -1.00
CA ALA A 213 -13.80 -5.85 -1.99
C ALA A 213 -13.18 -5.85 -3.39
N VAL A 214 -11.89 -5.49 -3.49
CA VAL A 214 -11.20 -5.39 -4.80
C VAL A 214 -10.90 -6.77 -5.39
N GLU A 215 -10.61 -7.77 -4.55
CA GLU A 215 -10.43 -9.14 -5.01
C GLU A 215 -11.76 -9.77 -5.45
N ALA A 216 -12.89 -9.46 -4.80
CA ALA A 216 -14.22 -9.90 -5.23
C ALA A 216 -14.66 -9.25 -6.54
N GLU A 217 -14.38 -7.96 -6.78
CA GLU A 217 -14.70 -7.29 -8.05
C GLU A 217 -13.88 -7.87 -9.22
N VAL A 218 -12.59 -8.13 -9.02
CA VAL A 218 -11.74 -8.76 -10.05
C VAL A 218 -12.17 -10.22 -10.30
N GLN A 219 -12.52 -10.97 -9.24
CA GLN A 219 -13.05 -12.33 -9.39
C GLN A 219 -14.44 -12.36 -10.05
N ALA A 220 -15.29 -11.35 -9.81
CA ALA A 220 -16.59 -11.22 -10.47
C ALA A 220 -16.43 -10.95 -11.98
N ALA A 221 -15.49 -10.07 -12.37
CA ALA A 221 -15.15 -9.84 -13.77
C ALA A 221 -14.56 -11.11 -14.43
N GLU A 222 -13.67 -11.84 -13.75
CA GLU A 222 -13.17 -13.13 -14.27
C GLU A 222 -14.27 -14.20 -14.37
N ALA A 223 -15.27 -14.17 -13.49
CA ALA A 223 -16.43 -15.06 -13.55
C ALA A 223 -17.39 -14.70 -14.69
N GLU A 224 -17.65 -13.41 -14.93
CA GLU A 224 -18.47 -12.92 -16.05
C GLU A 224 -17.85 -13.31 -17.40
N VAL A 225 -16.55 -13.11 -17.56
CA VAL A 225 -15.82 -13.47 -18.79
C VAL A 225 -15.76 -15.00 -19.00
N GLN A 226 -15.74 -15.79 -17.91
CA GLN A 226 -15.92 -17.26 -17.99
C GLN A 226 -17.36 -17.67 -18.32
N ALA A 227 -18.36 -16.97 -17.79
CA ALA A 227 -19.77 -17.22 -18.11
C ALA A 227 -20.07 -16.89 -19.59
N ALA A 228 -19.50 -15.81 -20.12
CA ALA A 228 -19.55 -15.48 -21.55
C ALA A 228 -18.91 -16.58 -22.41
N ALA A 229 -17.76 -17.13 -22.01
CA ALA A 229 -17.15 -18.27 -22.71
C ALA A 229 -18.08 -19.49 -22.78
N GLN A 230 -18.75 -19.81 -21.67
CA GLN A 230 -19.68 -20.94 -21.58
C GLN A 230 -20.97 -20.69 -22.37
N ALA A 231 -21.51 -19.46 -22.33
CA ALA A 231 -22.68 -19.06 -23.10
C ALA A 231 -22.43 -19.09 -24.63
N GLU A 232 -21.22 -18.74 -25.07
CA GLU A 232 -20.77 -18.86 -26.47
C GLU A 232 -20.39 -20.29 -26.87
N GLY A 233 -20.43 -21.27 -25.94
CA GLY A 233 -20.05 -22.66 -26.20
C GLY A 233 -18.53 -22.86 -26.43
N LEU A 234 -17.70 -21.91 -25.99
CA LEU A 234 -16.26 -21.88 -26.20
C LEU A 234 -15.49 -22.45 -25.00
N THR A 235 -14.60 -23.41 -25.25
CA THR A 235 -13.80 -24.02 -24.16
C THR A 235 -12.42 -23.40 -24.09
N LEU A 236 -12.12 -22.68 -22.99
CA LEU A 236 -10.81 -22.08 -22.78
C LEU A 236 -9.73 -23.15 -22.59
N VAL A 237 -8.71 -23.14 -23.44
CA VAL A 237 -7.64 -24.14 -23.45
C VAL A 237 -6.60 -23.83 -22.37
N ARG A 238 -6.65 -24.56 -21.25
CA ARG A 238 -5.70 -24.38 -20.13
C ARG A 238 -4.31 -24.94 -20.46
N SER A 239 -3.28 -24.38 -19.84
CA SER A 239 -1.89 -24.78 -19.97
C SER A 239 -1.14 -24.63 -18.64
N ARG A 240 -0.01 -25.34 -18.48
CA ARG A 240 0.93 -25.16 -17.35
C ARG A 240 1.85 -23.93 -17.51
N SER A 241 1.50 -23.01 -18.41
CA SER A 241 2.20 -21.75 -18.65
C SER A 241 1.98 -20.76 -17.49
N LYS A 242 2.83 -19.74 -17.40
CA LYS A 242 2.68 -18.65 -16.40
C LYS A 242 1.40 -17.83 -16.56
N THR A 243 0.73 -17.95 -17.70
CA THR A 243 -0.55 -17.31 -18.04
C THR A 243 -1.75 -18.23 -17.80
N GLY A 244 -1.54 -19.53 -17.53
CA GLY A 244 -2.61 -20.52 -17.33
C GLY A 244 -3.33 -20.99 -18.60
N PHE A 245 -3.09 -20.36 -19.74
CA PHE A 245 -3.78 -20.61 -21.02
C PHE A 245 -2.80 -20.92 -22.16
N LYS A 246 -3.28 -21.67 -23.15
CA LYS A 246 -2.55 -22.01 -24.38
C LYS A 246 -2.64 -20.86 -25.39
N PHE A 247 -1.55 -20.61 -26.10
CA PHE A 247 -1.40 -19.49 -27.05
C PHE A 247 -1.61 -18.08 -26.46
N VAL A 248 -1.52 -17.94 -25.13
CA VAL A 248 -1.53 -16.65 -24.44
C VAL A 248 -0.17 -16.41 -23.79
N HIS A 249 0.49 -15.34 -24.23
CA HIS A 249 1.84 -14.95 -23.81
C HIS A 249 1.78 -13.65 -22.99
N ARG A 250 2.69 -13.47 -22.02
CA ARG A 250 2.74 -12.24 -21.23
C ARG A 250 3.68 -11.23 -21.89
N ASN A 251 3.13 -10.13 -22.41
CA ASN A 251 3.89 -9.04 -23.02
C ASN A 251 3.93 -7.82 -22.07
N GLY A 252 4.81 -7.92 -21.06
CA GLY A 252 4.97 -6.91 -20.02
C GLY A 252 3.80 -6.89 -19.01
N ILE A 253 2.92 -5.90 -19.17
CA ILE A 253 1.71 -5.72 -18.35
C ILE A 253 0.50 -6.36 -19.04
N ARG A 254 0.46 -6.35 -20.37
CA ARG A 254 -0.63 -6.91 -21.19
C ARG A 254 -0.40 -8.38 -21.54
N PHE A 255 -1.44 -9.02 -22.07
CA PHE A 255 -1.43 -10.39 -22.53
C PHE A 255 -1.61 -10.44 -24.05
N GLU A 256 -0.76 -11.19 -24.72
CA GLU A 256 -0.71 -11.34 -26.16
C GLU A 256 -1.35 -12.67 -26.54
N ALA A 257 -2.33 -12.63 -27.45
CA ALA A 257 -2.97 -13.80 -28.02
C ALA A 257 -2.30 -14.17 -29.34
N SER A 258 -2.08 -15.46 -29.56
CA SER A 258 -1.58 -16.01 -30.83
C SER A 258 -2.45 -17.17 -31.31
N ASP A 259 -2.38 -17.51 -32.59
CA ASP A 259 -2.99 -18.75 -33.11
C ASP A 259 -2.05 -19.96 -32.94
N ALA A 260 -2.47 -21.12 -33.49
CA ALA A 260 -1.67 -22.34 -33.49
C ALA A 260 -0.41 -22.28 -34.38
N HIS A 261 -0.30 -21.29 -35.27
CA HIS A 261 0.81 -21.08 -36.20
C HIS A 261 1.77 -19.97 -35.73
N GLY A 262 1.45 -19.28 -34.63
CA GLY A 262 2.22 -18.15 -34.09
C GLY A 262 1.83 -16.78 -34.65
N ASN A 263 0.72 -16.67 -35.39
CA ASN A 263 0.18 -15.39 -35.84
C ASN A 263 -0.39 -14.61 -34.66
N HIS A 264 -0.06 -13.31 -34.56
CA HIS A 264 -0.54 -12.42 -33.51
C HIS A 264 -2.03 -12.06 -33.72
N LEU A 265 -2.88 -12.43 -32.75
CA LEU A 265 -4.32 -12.18 -32.76
C LEU A 265 -4.72 -10.89 -32.02
N GLY A 266 -3.90 -10.38 -31.10
CA GLY A 266 -4.18 -9.15 -30.36
C GLY A 266 -3.41 -9.03 -29.03
N THR A 267 -3.45 -7.84 -28.43
CA THR A 267 -3.02 -7.61 -27.05
C THR A 267 -4.17 -7.10 -26.19
N PHE A 268 -4.35 -7.73 -25.03
CA PHE A 268 -5.48 -7.60 -24.12
C PHE A 268 -5.01 -7.29 -22.70
N ASP A 269 -5.90 -6.77 -21.86
CA ASP A 269 -5.53 -6.32 -20.52
C ASP A 269 -5.59 -7.46 -19.50
N THR A 270 -6.42 -8.48 -19.72
CA THR A 270 -6.42 -9.73 -18.94
C THR A 270 -5.98 -10.95 -19.74
N ALA A 271 -5.44 -11.96 -19.05
CA ALA A 271 -5.08 -13.24 -19.65
C ALA A 271 -6.30 -14.02 -20.16
N LEU A 272 -7.46 -13.76 -19.54
CA LEU A 272 -8.72 -14.42 -19.79
C LEU A 272 -9.40 -13.88 -21.08
N GLU A 273 -9.37 -12.56 -21.30
CA GLU A 273 -9.75 -11.94 -22.59
C GLU A 273 -8.91 -12.49 -23.75
N ALA A 274 -7.58 -12.55 -23.57
CA ALA A 274 -6.69 -13.11 -24.57
C ALA A 274 -7.05 -14.58 -24.88
N ALA A 275 -7.35 -15.39 -23.86
CA ALA A 275 -7.77 -16.77 -24.02
C ALA A 275 -9.15 -16.90 -24.71
N LEU A 276 -10.10 -15.99 -24.45
CA LEU A 276 -11.38 -15.90 -25.17
C LEU A 276 -11.17 -15.61 -26.65
N HIS A 277 -10.32 -14.65 -26.99
CA HIS A 277 -10.03 -14.32 -28.39
C HIS A 277 -9.36 -15.48 -29.14
N VAL A 278 -8.46 -16.23 -28.47
CA VAL A 278 -7.94 -17.50 -29.00
C VAL A 278 -9.07 -18.52 -29.19
N ALA A 279 -9.97 -18.68 -28.23
CA ALA A 279 -11.07 -19.65 -28.32
C ALA A 279 -12.08 -19.30 -29.44
N ARG A 280 -12.42 -18.00 -29.61
CA ARG A 280 -13.23 -17.50 -30.73
C ARG A 280 -12.56 -17.74 -32.08
N HIS A 281 -11.24 -17.58 -32.18
CA HIS A 281 -10.48 -17.82 -33.41
C HIS A 281 -10.39 -19.33 -33.77
N LEU A 282 -10.35 -20.21 -32.76
CA LEU A 282 -10.41 -21.67 -32.96
C LEU A 282 -11.83 -22.19 -33.22
N GLY A 283 -12.85 -21.52 -32.69
CA GLY A 283 -14.25 -21.95 -32.72
C GLY A 283 -14.59 -23.05 -31.70
N PRO A 284 -15.89 -23.34 -31.48
CA PRO A 284 -16.35 -24.26 -30.43
C PRO A 284 -15.72 -25.67 -30.51
N ALA A 285 -15.73 -26.29 -31.69
CA ALA A 285 -15.26 -27.67 -31.86
C ALA A 285 -13.75 -27.82 -31.64
N ALA A 286 -12.92 -26.91 -32.18
CA ALA A 286 -11.46 -27.01 -32.04
C ALA A 286 -10.98 -26.52 -30.66
N SER A 287 -11.66 -25.56 -30.04
CA SER A 287 -11.36 -25.13 -28.67
C SER A 287 -11.62 -26.26 -27.65
N ALA A 288 -12.76 -26.96 -27.76
CA ALA A 288 -13.06 -28.16 -26.97
C ALA A 288 -12.05 -29.31 -27.22
N ALA A 289 -11.70 -29.58 -28.48
CA ALA A 289 -10.70 -30.60 -28.81
C ALA A 289 -9.31 -30.28 -28.23
N ALA A 290 -8.89 -29.02 -28.32
CA ALA A 290 -7.62 -28.54 -27.78
C ALA A 290 -7.58 -28.57 -26.24
N ALA A 291 -8.70 -28.27 -25.57
CA ALA A 291 -8.85 -28.39 -24.13
C ALA A 291 -8.82 -29.86 -23.66
N ALA A 292 -9.38 -30.78 -24.44
CA ALA A 292 -9.29 -32.22 -24.23
C ALA A 292 -7.90 -32.83 -24.57
N GLY A 293 -6.89 -32.01 -24.86
CA GLY A 293 -5.51 -32.46 -25.13
C GLY A 293 -5.32 -33.14 -26.49
N LYS A 294 -6.32 -33.13 -27.38
CA LYS A 294 -6.17 -33.66 -28.75
C LYS A 294 -5.35 -32.69 -29.61
N PRO A 295 -4.54 -33.19 -30.58
CA PRO A 295 -3.90 -32.31 -31.55
C PRO A 295 -4.98 -31.50 -32.29
N LEU A 296 -4.73 -30.20 -32.50
CA LEU A 296 -5.68 -29.36 -33.22
C LEU A 296 -5.80 -29.86 -34.67
N PRO A 297 -7.01 -29.90 -35.25
CA PRO A 297 -7.14 -30.03 -36.69
C PRO A 297 -6.45 -28.85 -37.36
N THR A 298 -5.59 -29.13 -38.34
CA THR A 298 -5.00 -28.08 -39.19
C THR A 298 -6.13 -27.40 -39.95
N LEU A 299 -6.38 -26.10 -39.67
CA LEU A 299 -7.36 -25.27 -40.37
C LEU A 299 -6.87 -24.91 -41.79
N GLY A 300 -6.77 -25.94 -42.64
CA GLY A 300 -6.48 -25.84 -44.06
C GLY A 300 -7.76 -25.73 -44.88
N SER A 301 -8.31 -24.52 -44.97
CA SER A 301 -9.37 -24.09 -45.91
C SER A 301 -10.78 -24.68 -45.73
N ALA A 302 -11.79 -23.80 -45.92
CA ALA A 302 -13.24 -24.03 -45.80
C ALA A 302 -13.75 -24.38 -44.38
N ALA A 303 -14.99 -24.03 -43.98
CA ALA A 303 -16.12 -23.52 -44.77
C ALA A 303 -16.88 -22.37 -44.07
N ILE A 304 -17.53 -21.54 -44.89
CA ILE A 304 -18.59 -20.62 -44.49
C ILE A 304 -19.89 -21.43 -44.31
N LEU A 305 -20.58 -21.23 -43.18
CA LEU A 305 -22.03 -21.37 -42.86
C LEU A 305 -22.14 -21.58 -41.33
N ALA A 306 -23.19 -21.16 -40.63
CA ALA A 306 -24.50 -20.68 -41.07
C ALA A 306 -24.96 -19.43 -40.29
N ALA A 307 -26.05 -18.84 -40.78
CA ALA A 307 -26.92 -17.92 -40.03
C ALA A 307 -27.91 -18.70 -39.14
#